data_AF-A0A413IBD1-F1
#
_entry.id   AF-A0A413IBD1-F1
#
_cell.length_a   1.000
_cell.length_b   1.000
_cell.length_c   1.000
_cell.angle_alpha   90.00
_cell.angle_beta   90.00
_cell.angle_gamma   90.00
#
_symmetry.space_group_name_H-M   'P 1'
#
loop_
_entity.id
_entity.type
_entity.pdbx_description
1 polymer ?
#
loop_
_entity_poly.entity_id
_entity_poly.type
_entity_poly.pdbx_seq_one_letter_code
_entity_poly.pdbx_strand_id
1 'polypeptide(L)'
;MTIFDYKNLIKPIPYAPTDLVIDNNLYGLSYTLKKYAGLNVSRSLNASIEHGVFFGNLVRKDDRIYPVNSIVTYGPRRIKHLKEGNINKTIIPIGPYIHYASPLLTDEQFRKLKSELGKVLLVFPSHGIIGADSSYNINDFIAEIERIKVDYDSVLISLYWTDALNTTLVANYIEKGYKIVTSGHRFDLNFLSRQRSIIELADYTISNNLGTHVGYCIYLGKPHYIFRQKVESCYKNKIVEKHVLSSCTEDNENTYQSELEEVCSYFDSDIRLITPEQKKIVEEFWGISYVKTPLELRNELMVI
;
A
#
# COMPACT_ATOMS: atom_id res chain seq x y z
N MET A 1 21.50 -0.61 6.03
CA MET A 1 20.88 -1.86 5.54
C MET A 1 20.31 -1.59 4.16
N THR A 2 20.60 -2.44 3.17
CA THR A 2 20.16 -2.21 1.78
C THR A 2 18.69 -2.63 1.61
N ILE A 3 18.01 -2.13 0.58
CA ILE A 3 16.62 -2.53 0.26
C ILE A 3 16.50 -4.00 -0.21
N PHE A 4 17.62 -4.64 -0.55
CA PHE A 4 17.70 -6.04 -0.99
C PHE A 4 17.92 -7.02 0.16
N ASP A 5 18.26 -6.54 1.35
CA ASP A 5 18.46 -7.38 2.53
C ASP A 5 17.11 -7.73 3.18
N TYR A 6 16.23 -8.33 2.37
CA TYR A 6 14.85 -8.60 2.77
C TYR A 6 14.79 -9.52 4.02
N LYS A 7 15.73 -10.45 4.15
CA LYS A 7 15.82 -11.38 5.30
C LYS A 7 15.99 -10.64 6.63
N ASN A 8 16.79 -9.57 6.66
CA ASN A 8 16.91 -8.76 7.87
C ASN A 8 15.73 -7.81 8.04
N LEU A 9 15.18 -7.27 6.95
CA LEU A 9 14.05 -6.33 6.96
C LEU A 9 12.73 -6.93 7.46
N ILE A 10 12.54 -8.25 7.32
CA ILE A 10 11.32 -8.95 7.76
C ILE A 10 11.44 -9.57 9.15
N LYS A 11 12.58 -9.41 9.84
CA LYS A 11 12.74 -9.92 11.20
C LYS A 11 11.64 -9.37 12.11
N PRO A 12 11.11 -10.18 13.04
CA PRO A 12 10.09 -9.72 13.96
C PRO A 12 10.56 -8.46 14.72
N ILE A 13 9.71 -7.45 14.74
CA ILE A 13 9.90 -6.24 15.54
C ILE A 13 8.90 -6.32 16.69
N PRO A 14 9.33 -6.15 17.96
CA PRO A 14 8.40 -6.10 19.09
C PRO A 14 7.38 -4.98 18.92
N TYR A 15 6.13 -5.23 19.31
CA TYR A 15 5.11 -4.19 19.31
C TYR A 15 5.39 -3.17 20.41
N ALA A 16 5.71 -1.95 20.01
CA ALA A 16 6.00 -0.81 20.90
C ALA A 16 5.19 0.41 20.44
N PRO A 17 3.89 0.50 20.80
CA PRO A 17 3.01 1.51 20.25
C PRO A 17 3.34 2.91 20.78
N THR A 18 3.23 3.90 19.89
CA THR A 18 3.22 5.33 20.23
C THR A 18 1.82 5.92 20.19
N ASP A 19 0.92 5.29 19.43
CA ASP A 19 -0.43 5.76 19.20
C ASP A 19 -1.45 4.87 19.92
N LEU A 20 -2.51 5.49 20.44
CA LEU A 20 -3.62 4.82 21.11
C LEU A 20 -4.41 3.92 20.15
N VAL A 21 -4.59 4.38 18.91
CA VAL A 21 -5.20 3.58 17.85
C VAL A 21 -4.18 2.55 17.37
N ILE A 22 -4.48 1.26 17.54
CA ILE A 22 -3.54 0.17 17.22
C ILE A 22 -3.07 0.27 15.77
N ASP A 23 -4.00 0.54 14.87
CA ASP A 23 -3.78 0.66 13.44
C ASP A 23 -2.76 1.76 13.08
N ASN A 24 -2.74 2.88 13.81
CA ASN A 24 -1.80 3.97 13.56
C ASN A 24 -0.32 3.55 13.73
N ASN A 25 -0.07 2.46 14.46
CA ASN A 25 1.27 1.94 14.73
C ASN A 25 1.78 0.99 13.62
N LEU A 26 0.99 0.75 12.56
CA LEU A 26 1.41 -0.06 11.43
C LEU A 26 2.06 0.78 10.32
N TYR A 27 3.00 0.16 9.61
CA TYR A 27 3.64 0.65 8.39
C TYR A 27 4.34 2.01 8.52
N GLY A 28 4.59 2.46 9.74
CA GLY A 28 5.17 3.77 10.03
C GLY A 28 4.27 4.95 9.64
N LEU A 29 2.96 4.75 9.45
CA LEU A 29 2.05 5.79 8.95
C LEU A 29 1.98 7.00 9.90
N SER A 30 1.61 6.79 11.16
CA SER A 30 1.49 7.89 12.13
C SER A 30 2.83 8.59 12.35
N TYR A 31 3.92 7.83 12.47
CA TYR A 31 5.26 8.40 12.58
C TYR A 31 5.61 9.29 11.39
N THR A 32 5.33 8.83 10.18
CA THR A 32 5.60 9.57 8.94
C THR A 32 4.82 10.88 8.89
N LEU A 33 3.50 10.84 9.14
CA LEU A 33 2.65 12.03 9.14
C LEU A 33 3.06 13.03 10.22
N LYS A 34 3.30 12.56 11.45
CA LYS A 34 3.74 13.42 12.56
C LYS A 34 5.08 14.07 12.26
N LYS A 35 6.05 13.31 11.74
CA LYS A 35 7.37 13.82 11.35
C LYS A 35 7.26 14.86 10.24
N TYR A 36 6.48 14.59 9.20
CA TYR A 36 6.28 15.51 8.08
C TYR A 36 5.64 16.83 8.54
N ALA A 37 4.63 16.77 9.41
CA ALA A 37 3.94 17.94 9.97
C ALA A 37 4.73 18.66 11.08
N GLY A 38 5.91 18.16 11.49
CA GLY A 38 6.66 18.72 12.62
C GLY A 38 5.93 18.59 13.97
N LEU A 39 5.10 17.55 14.13
CA LEU A 39 4.42 17.20 15.36
C LEU A 39 5.30 16.31 16.25
N ASN A 40 4.97 16.23 17.55
CA ASN A 40 5.69 15.34 18.46
C ASN A 40 5.38 13.87 18.14
N VAL A 41 6.37 13.15 17.62
CA VAL A 41 6.25 11.74 17.22
C VAL A 41 6.01 10.78 18.39
N SER A 42 6.35 11.18 19.62
CA SER A 42 6.15 10.35 20.82
C SER A 42 4.74 10.47 21.42
N ARG A 43 3.91 11.39 20.92
CA ARG A 43 2.51 11.55 21.34
C ARG A 43 1.57 10.83 20.39
N SER A 44 0.41 10.42 20.91
CA SER A 44 -0.60 9.74 20.10
C SER A 44 -1.27 10.75 19.18
N LEU A 45 -1.58 10.37 17.95
CA LEU A 45 -2.43 11.16 17.09
C LEU A 45 -3.87 11.15 17.65
N ASN A 46 -4.54 12.31 17.63
CA ASN A 46 -5.97 12.43 17.91
C ASN A 46 -6.82 12.12 16.67
N ALA A 47 -6.42 11.08 15.94
CA ALA A 47 -7.12 10.59 14.77
C ALA A 47 -6.83 9.10 14.57
N SER A 48 -7.75 8.35 13.96
CA SER A 48 -7.40 7.07 13.34
C SER A 48 -6.87 7.30 11.93
N ILE A 49 -6.01 6.42 11.44
CA ILE A 49 -5.50 6.44 10.08
C ILE A 49 -5.99 5.17 9.38
N GLU A 50 -6.71 5.32 8.27
CA GLU A 50 -7.07 4.18 7.43
C GLU A 50 -5.82 3.64 6.72
N HIS A 51 -5.43 2.39 6.97
CA HIS A 51 -4.13 1.81 6.54
C HIS A 51 -3.80 1.94 5.05
N GLY A 52 -4.81 1.77 4.22
CA GLY A 52 -4.71 1.73 2.77
C GLY A 52 -5.96 2.34 2.17
N VAL A 53 -5.98 2.42 0.84
CA VAL A 53 -7.19 2.84 0.14
C VAL A 53 -8.33 1.86 0.47
N PHE A 54 -9.49 2.40 0.84
CA PHE A 54 -10.70 1.61 1.05
C PHE A 54 -11.52 1.62 -0.23
N PHE A 55 -11.82 0.44 -0.76
CA PHE A 55 -12.84 0.25 -1.78
C PHE A 55 -14.14 -0.18 -1.11
N GLY A 56 -15.25 0.30 -1.63
CA GLY A 56 -16.57 0.06 -1.07
C GLY A 56 -16.92 0.95 0.11
N ASN A 57 -18.18 0.83 0.53
CA ASN A 57 -18.80 1.67 1.56
C ASN A 57 -18.63 1.15 2.99
N LEU A 58 -17.76 0.16 3.23
CA LEU A 58 -17.53 -0.37 4.56
C LEU A 58 -16.94 0.70 5.49
N VAL A 59 -17.63 1.01 6.59
CA VAL A 59 -17.11 1.82 7.69
C VAL A 59 -16.94 0.93 8.90
N ARG A 60 -15.69 0.68 9.31
CA ARG A 60 -15.39 -0.30 10.36
C ARG A 60 -15.97 0.18 11.69
N LYS A 61 -16.35 -0.77 12.55
CA LYS A 61 -16.84 -0.46 13.91
C LYS A 61 -15.78 0.28 14.71
N ASP A 62 -14.53 -0.13 14.58
CA ASP A 62 -13.36 0.46 15.23
C ASP A 62 -13.21 1.95 14.96
N ASP A 63 -13.44 2.37 13.71
CA ASP A 63 -13.39 3.77 13.30
C ASP A 63 -14.42 4.64 14.05
N ARG A 64 -15.50 4.04 14.58
CA ARG A 64 -16.51 4.71 15.42
C ARG A 64 -16.14 4.75 16.89
N ILE A 65 -15.53 3.69 17.41
CA ILE A 65 -15.34 3.49 18.87
C ILE A 65 -14.02 4.02 19.41
N TYR A 66 -12.97 4.14 18.59
CA TYR A 66 -11.70 4.69 19.07
C TYR A 66 -11.92 6.11 19.63
N PRO A 67 -11.38 6.45 20.83
CA PRO A 67 -11.59 7.73 21.50
C PRO A 67 -10.68 8.82 20.91
N VAL A 68 -10.84 9.07 19.62
CA VAL A 68 -10.13 10.08 18.84
C VAL A 68 -11.14 10.87 18.03
N ASN A 69 -10.85 12.15 17.78
CA ASN A 69 -11.83 13.07 17.20
C ASN A 69 -11.92 13.00 15.67
N SER A 70 -10.92 12.43 15.01
CA SER A 70 -10.79 12.50 13.56
C SER A 70 -10.45 11.16 12.90
N ILE A 71 -10.65 11.09 11.59
CA ILE A 71 -10.21 9.99 10.72
C ILE A 71 -9.39 10.59 9.58
N VAL A 72 -8.14 10.16 9.46
CA VAL A 72 -7.27 10.45 8.32
C VAL A 72 -7.55 9.44 7.21
N THR A 73 -7.84 9.94 6.02
CA THR A 73 -8.26 9.13 4.86
C THR A 73 -7.70 9.66 3.53
N TYR A 74 -8.07 9.00 2.44
CA TYR A 74 -7.66 9.26 1.06
C TYR A 74 -8.62 10.24 0.36
N GLY A 75 -9.13 9.88 -0.83
CA GLY A 75 -9.77 10.77 -1.78
C GLY A 75 -11.30 10.87 -1.68
N PRO A 76 -11.90 11.60 -2.65
CA PRO A 76 -13.33 11.88 -2.72
C PRO A 76 -14.25 10.69 -2.50
N ARG A 77 -13.92 9.54 -3.09
CA ARG A 77 -14.78 8.35 -3.00
C ARG A 77 -14.89 7.86 -1.56
N ARG A 78 -13.78 7.82 -0.85
CA ARG A 78 -13.78 7.39 0.55
C ARG A 78 -14.46 8.42 1.47
N ILE A 79 -14.29 9.72 1.20
CA ILE A 79 -15.01 10.78 1.93
C ILE A 79 -16.52 10.58 1.81
N LYS A 80 -17.02 10.28 0.61
CA LYS A 80 -18.44 10.00 0.36
C LYS A 80 -18.93 8.83 1.22
N HIS A 81 -18.24 7.69 1.16
CA HIS A 81 -18.57 6.50 1.94
C HIS A 81 -18.59 6.74 3.45
N LEU A 82 -17.61 7.47 3.98
CA LEU A 82 -17.55 7.80 5.40
C LEU A 82 -18.72 8.70 5.85
N LYS A 83 -19.11 9.67 5.01
CA LYS A 83 -20.27 10.55 5.26
C LYS A 83 -21.59 9.78 5.22
N GLU A 84 -21.79 8.96 4.19
CA GLU A 84 -22.99 8.11 4.04
C GLU A 84 -23.08 7.06 5.15
N GLY A 85 -21.94 6.57 5.62
CA GLY A 85 -21.82 5.74 6.81
C GLY A 85 -22.08 6.46 8.13
N ASN A 86 -22.43 7.76 8.14
CA ASN A 86 -22.73 8.54 9.34
C ASN A 86 -21.60 8.48 10.39
N ILE A 87 -20.35 8.70 9.98
CA ILE A 87 -19.26 8.82 10.93
C ILE A 87 -19.39 10.10 11.75
N ASN A 88 -19.30 9.99 13.08
CA ASN A 88 -19.35 11.13 14.00
C ASN A 88 -17.94 11.66 14.35
N LYS A 89 -17.03 11.69 13.37
CA LYS A 89 -15.65 12.16 13.51
C LYS A 89 -15.32 13.10 12.37
N THR A 90 -14.39 14.02 12.60
CA THR A 90 -13.88 14.89 11.54
C THR A 90 -13.13 14.04 10.50
N ILE A 91 -13.58 14.07 9.25
CA ILE A 91 -12.91 13.39 8.14
C ILE A 91 -11.81 14.32 7.61
N ILE A 92 -10.56 13.84 7.64
CA ILE A 92 -9.36 14.57 7.21
C ILE A 92 -8.76 13.84 5.99
N PRO A 93 -9.17 14.22 4.77
CA PRO A 93 -8.58 13.65 3.56
C PRO A 93 -7.22 14.29 3.28
N ILE A 94 -6.20 13.45 3.15
CA ILE A 94 -4.81 13.89 2.94
C ILE A 94 -4.18 13.30 1.69
N GLY A 95 -4.94 12.53 0.91
CA GLY A 95 -4.44 11.94 -0.32
C GLY A 95 -3.53 10.71 -0.11
N PRO A 96 -2.68 10.36 -1.08
CA PRO A 96 -1.82 9.19 -1.00
C PRO A 96 -0.71 9.37 0.04
N TYR A 97 -0.67 8.51 1.07
CA TYR A 97 0.24 8.73 2.20
C TYR A 97 1.72 8.68 1.83
N ILE A 98 2.07 8.02 0.72
CA ILE A 98 3.44 7.96 0.20
C ILE A 98 4.05 9.36 -0.03
N HIS A 99 3.22 10.38 -0.26
CA HIS A 99 3.66 11.79 -0.37
C HIS A 99 4.45 12.24 0.87
N TYR A 100 3.94 11.89 2.05
CA TYR A 100 4.47 12.34 3.33
C TYR A 100 5.74 11.59 3.77
N ALA A 101 6.05 10.47 3.12
CA ALA A 101 7.25 9.69 3.40
C ALA A 101 8.47 10.30 2.71
N SER A 102 9.54 10.57 3.45
CA SER A 102 10.84 10.85 2.84
C SER A 102 11.41 9.56 2.22
N PRO A 103 12.01 9.59 1.03
CA PRO A 103 12.68 8.41 0.49
C PRO A 103 13.80 7.97 1.42
N LEU A 104 13.95 6.66 1.59
CA LEU A 104 14.99 6.06 2.42
C LEU A 104 16.38 6.16 1.76
N LEU A 105 16.43 6.13 0.43
CA LEU A 105 17.65 6.29 -0.35
C LEU A 105 17.99 7.76 -0.49
N THR A 106 19.25 8.11 -0.20
CA THR A 106 19.82 9.40 -0.60
C THR A 106 19.97 9.48 -2.11
N ASP A 107 20.08 10.69 -2.67
CA ASP A 107 20.26 10.88 -4.11
C ASP A 107 21.48 10.14 -4.67
N GLU A 108 22.57 10.07 -3.91
CA GLU A 108 23.77 9.33 -4.30
C GLU A 108 23.51 7.82 -4.36
N GLN A 109 22.88 7.27 -3.32
CA GLN A 109 22.49 5.86 -3.29
C GLN A 109 21.49 5.51 -4.39
N PHE A 110 20.53 6.39 -4.64
CA PHE A 110 19.56 6.25 -5.72
C PHE A 110 20.25 6.18 -7.08
N ARG A 111 21.11 7.16 -7.41
CA ARG A 111 21.83 7.18 -8.69
C ARG A 111 22.72 5.96 -8.86
N LYS A 112 23.43 5.55 -7.81
CA LYS A 112 24.27 4.35 -7.82
C LYS A 112 23.44 3.10 -8.11
N LEU A 113 22.39 2.86 -7.33
CA LEU A 113 21.52 1.70 -7.51
C LEU A 113 20.83 1.71 -8.88
N LYS A 114 20.37 2.89 -9.35
CA LYS A 114 19.75 3.02 -10.65
C LYS A 114 20.73 2.67 -11.78
N SER A 115 21.99 3.09 -11.68
CA SER A 115 23.03 2.72 -12.63
C SER A 115 23.36 1.22 -12.62
N GLU A 116 23.32 0.58 -11.45
CA GLU A 116 23.57 -0.86 -11.30
C GLU A 116 22.40 -1.73 -11.79
N LEU A 117 21.17 -1.22 -11.67
CA LEU A 117 19.95 -1.95 -12.04
C LEU A 117 19.51 -1.72 -13.49
N GLY A 118 19.87 -0.58 -14.09
CA GLY A 118 19.36 -0.17 -15.40
C GLY A 118 17.86 0.15 -15.37
N LYS A 119 17.14 -0.26 -16.41
CA LYS A 119 15.69 -0.23 -16.48
C LYS A 119 15.08 -1.28 -15.55
N VAL A 120 14.18 -0.85 -14.68
CA VAL A 120 13.61 -1.66 -13.61
C VAL A 120 12.13 -1.90 -13.84
N LEU A 121 11.76 -3.18 -13.95
CA LEU A 121 10.39 -3.66 -13.75
C LEU A 121 10.20 -3.98 -12.27
N LEU A 122 9.24 -3.30 -11.64
CA LEU A 122 8.85 -3.59 -10.25
C LEU A 122 7.53 -4.35 -10.22
N VAL A 123 7.54 -5.49 -9.54
CA VAL A 123 6.39 -6.39 -9.44
C VAL A 123 5.85 -6.39 -8.01
N PHE A 124 4.54 -6.24 -7.87
CA PHE A 124 3.79 -6.38 -6.63
C PHE A 124 2.86 -7.60 -6.73
N PRO A 125 3.31 -8.79 -6.30
CA PRO A 125 2.42 -9.92 -6.17
C PRO A 125 1.38 -9.68 -5.07
N SER A 126 0.18 -10.22 -5.25
CA SER A 126 -0.89 -10.19 -4.25
C SER A 126 -0.38 -10.85 -2.98
N HIS A 127 -0.65 -10.20 -1.86
CA HIS A 127 -0.16 -10.62 -0.56
C HIS A 127 -1.28 -11.03 0.36
N GLY A 128 -0.98 -11.97 1.26
CA GLY A 128 -1.87 -12.32 2.36
C GLY A 128 -2.11 -11.15 3.32
N ILE A 129 -3.17 -11.28 4.12
CA ILE A 129 -3.36 -10.49 5.34
C ILE A 129 -2.99 -11.35 6.55
N ILE A 130 -2.89 -10.73 7.72
CA ILE A 130 -2.58 -11.52 8.93
C ILE A 130 -3.72 -12.50 9.18
N GLY A 131 -3.39 -13.79 9.12
CA GLY A 131 -4.37 -14.86 9.29
C GLY A 131 -4.98 -15.38 7.99
N ALA A 132 -4.61 -14.84 6.82
CA ALA A 132 -5.01 -15.39 5.52
C ALA A 132 -3.91 -15.20 4.48
N ASP A 133 -3.52 -16.28 3.81
CA ASP A 133 -2.55 -16.21 2.71
C ASP A 133 -3.28 -15.91 1.38
N SER A 134 -2.59 -15.32 0.39
CA SER A 134 -3.12 -15.18 -0.97
C SER A 134 -2.70 -16.38 -1.82
N SER A 135 -3.67 -16.99 -2.51
CA SER A 135 -3.45 -18.07 -3.48
C SER A 135 -3.81 -17.60 -4.88
N TYR A 136 -2.93 -17.87 -5.84
CA TYR A 136 -3.12 -17.58 -7.25
C TYR A 136 -2.19 -18.44 -8.11
N ASN A 137 -2.41 -18.48 -9.42
CA ASN A 137 -1.52 -19.19 -10.33
C ASN A 137 -0.21 -18.43 -10.51
N ILE A 138 0.80 -18.78 -9.71
CA ILE A 138 2.11 -18.16 -9.77
C ILE A 138 2.81 -18.35 -11.12
N ASN A 139 2.54 -19.47 -11.82
CA ASN A 139 3.17 -19.74 -13.12
C ASN A 139 2.64 -18.80 -14.19
N ASP A 140 1.34 -18.52 -14.21
CA ASP A 140 0.74 -17.55 -15.14
C ASP A 140 1.29 -16.15 -14.86
N PHE A 141 1.38 -15.77 -13.58
CA PHE A 141 1.93 -14.46 -13.24
C PHE A 141 3.42 -14.34 -13.58
N ILE A 142 4.22 -15.39 -13.35
CA ILE A 142 5.62 -15.42 -13.80
C ILE A 142 5.71 -15.35 -15.33
N ALA A 143 4.86 -16.06 -16.06
CA ALA A 143 4.84 -15.99 -17.53
C ALA A 143 4.56 -14.57 -18.02
N GLU A 144 3.67 -13.84 -17.35
CA GLU A 144 3.39 -12.45 -17.68
C GLU A 144 4.56 -11.51 -17.33
N ILE A 145 5.23 -11.73 -16.18
CA ILE A 145 6.46 -11.00 -15.84
C ILE A 145 7.54 -11.26 -16.90
N GLU A 146 7.70 -12.50 -17.36
CA GLU A 146 8.66 -12.89 -18.40
C GLU A 146 8.34 -12.25 -19.76
N ARG A 147 7.06 -12.15 -20.13
CA ARG A 147 6.62 -11.44 -21.34
C ARG A 147 7.05 -9.97 -21.31
N ILE A 148 6.95 -9.33 -20.14
CA ILE A 148 7.20 -7.91 -19.97
C ILE A 148 8.69 -7.61 -19.75
N LYS A 149 9.42 -8.47 -19.04
CA LYS A 149 10.80 -8.19 -18.61
C LYS A 149 11.78 -7.98 -19.76
N VAL A 150 11.44 -8.40 -20.98
CA VAL A 150 12.28 -8.26 -22.18
C VAL A 150 12.73 -6.82 -22.46
N ASP A 151 11.96 -5.83 -21.99
CA ASP A 151 12.26 -4.40 -22.15
C ASP A 151 13.00 -3.78 -20.95
N TYR A 152 13.39 -4.58 -19.95
CA TYR A 152 13.95 -4.14 -18.68
C TYR A 152 15.23 -4.92 -18.33
N ASP A 153 16.19 -4.24 -17.70
CA ASP A 153 17.48 -4.81 -17.31
C ASP A 153 17.38 -5.58 -15.98
N SER A 154 16.45 -5.18 -15.10
CA SER A 154 16.25 -5.79 -13.78
C SER A 154 14.77 -5.96 -13.45
N VAL A 155 14.46 -7.04 -12.74
CA VAL A 155 13.15 -7.29 -12.13
C VAL A 155 13.27 -7.28 -10.62
N LEU A 156 12.47 -6.44 -9.96
CA LEU A 156 12.34 -6.38 -8.50
C LEU A 156 10.98 -6.96 -8.10
N ILE A 157 10.97 -7.92 -7.17
CA ILE A 157 9.73 -8.47 -6.61
C ILE A 157 9.54 -7.89 -5.21
N SER A 158 8.54 -7.02 -5.04
CA SER A 158 8.19 -6.41 -3.76
C SER A 158 7.23 -7.30 -2.98
N LEU A 159 7.77 -8.12 -2.09
CA LEU A 159 6.97 -9.01 -1.24
C LEU A 159 6.59 -8.35 0.09
N TYR A 160 5.36 -8.58 0.52
CA TYR A 160 4.95 -8.28 1.90
C TYR A 160 5.74 -9.16 2.88
N TRP A 161 5.94 -8.67 4.11
CA TRP A 161 6.91 -9.30 5.02
C TRP A 161 6.58 -10.75 5.36
N THR A 162 5.29 -11.12 5.44
CA THR A 162 4.89 -12.52 5.67
C THR A 162 5.15 -13.41 4.46
N ASP A 163 4.93 -12.90 3.25
CA ASP A 163 5.17 -13.65 2.02
C ASP A 163 6.66 -13.85 1.76
N ALA A 164 7.47 -12.86 2.14
CA ALA A 164 8.92 -12.96 2.11
C ALA A 164 9.49 -14.00 3.11
N LEU A 165 8.71 -14.46 4.09
CA LEU A 165 9.07 -15.60 4.95
C LEU A 165 8.81 -16.96 4.27
N ASN A 166 7.96 -17.00 3.23
CA ASN A 166 7.66 -18.22 2.49
C ASN A 166 8.81 -18.52 1.51
N THR A 167 9.68 -19.45 1.90
CA THR A 167 10.87 -19.81 1.11
C THR A 167 10.54 -20.40 -0.25
N THR A 168 9.42 -21.11 -0.39
CA THR A 168 8.98 -21.69 -1.66
C THR A 168 8.54 -20.59 -2.62
N LEU A 169 7.73 -19.64 -2.14
CA LEU A 169 7.32 -18.47 -2.94
C LEU A 169 8.54 -17.65 -3.37
N VAL A 170 9.46 -17.38 -2.44
CA VAL A 170 10.70 -16.65 -2.73
C VAL A 170 11.56 -17.38 -3.77
N ALA A 171 11.70 -18.70 -3.67
CA ALA A 171 12.49 -19.51 -4.60
C ALA A 171 11.97 -19.39 -6.04
N ASN A 172 10.65 -19.43 -6.25
CA ASN A 172 10.02 -19.27 -7.57
C ASN A 172 10.46 -17.99 -8.31
N TYR A 173 10.82 -16.93 -7.58
CA TYR A 173 11.30 -15.68 -8.14
C TYR A 173 12.83 -15.61 -8.25
N ILE A 174 13.56 -16.05 -7.22
CA ILE A 174 15.03 -16.02 -7.23
C ILE A 174 15.60 -16.93 -8.32
N GLU A 175 14.99 -18.09 -8.56
CA GLU A 175 15.42 -19.02 -9.63
C GLU A 175 15.29 -18.42 -11.04
N LYS A 176 14.45 -17.39 -11.22
CA LYS A 176 14.34 -16.61 -12.46
C LYS A 176 15.37 -15.48 -12.57
N GLY A 177 16.23 -15.32 -11.56
CA GLY A 177 17.20 -14.23 -11.47
C GLY A 177 16.61 -12.92 -10.95
N TYR A 178 15.38 -12.92 -10.43
CA TYR A 178 14.75 -11.71 -9.90
C TYR A 178 15.30 -11.34 -8.52
N LYS A 179 15.29 -10.05 -8.20
CA LYS A 179 15.74 -9.54 -6.90
C LYS A 179 14.56 -9.32 -5.98
N ILE A 180 14.61 -9.88 -4.78
CA ILE A 180 13.58 -9.66 -3.76
C ILE A 180 13.84 -8.35 -3.04
N VAL A 181 12.79 -7.54 -2.94
CA VAL A 181 12.73 -6.35 -2.08
C VAL A 181 11.51 -6.45 -1.18
N THR A 182 11.50 -5.68 -0.10
CA THR A 182 10.35 -5.59 0.79
C THR A 182 10.29 -4.21 1.40
N SER A 183 9.08 -3.75 1.67
CA SER A 183 8.88 -2.56 2.49
C SER A 183 9.23 -2.84 3.97
N GLY A 184 9.48 -4.08 4.38
CA GLY A 184 9.92 -4.46 5.73
C GLY A 184 8.78 -4.96 6.62
N HIS A 185 9.09 -5.31 7.86
CA HIS A 185 8.09 -5.76 8.83
C HIS A 185 7.02 -4.68 9.08
N ARG A 186 5.76 -5.06 9.32
CA ARG A 186 4.64 -4.11 9.52
C ARG A 186 4.80 -3.10 10.66
N PHE A 187 5.73 -3.32 11.59
CA PHE A 187 6.03 -2.39 12.69
C PHE A 187 7.32 -1.57 12.44
N ASP A 188 7.91 -1.67 11.26
CA ASP A 188 9.06 -0.84 10.89
C ASP A 188 8.59 0.58 10.55
N LEU A 189 9.09 1.57 11.28
CA LEU A 189 8.79 2.99 11.04
C LEU A 189 9.25 3.48 9.68
N ASN A 190 10.23 2.80 9.05
CA ASN A 190 10.70 3.12 7.71
C ASN A 190 9.93 2.39 6.60
N PHE A 191 8.85 1.67 6.91
CA PHE A 191 8.14 0.86 5.92
C PHE A 191 7.71 1.67 4.70
N LEU A 192 6.98 2.78 4.93
CA LEU A 192 6.49 3.63 3.85
C LEU A 192 7.64 4.37 3.12
N SER A 193 8.65 4.82 3.85
CA SER A 193 9.86 5.47 3.29
C SER A 193 10.64 4.53 2.35
N ARG A 194 10.72 3.25 2.72
CA ARG A 194 11.35 2.20 1.92
C ARG A 194 10.51 1.87 0.68
N GLN A 195 9.19 1.76 0.85
CA GLN A 195 8.27 1.56 -0.27
C GLN A 195 8.42 2.67 -1.32
N ARG A 196 8.50 3.93 -0.87
CA ARG A 196 8.72 5.09 -1.75
C ARG A 196 9.98 4.93 -2.58
N SER A 197 11.11 4.63 -1.94
CA SER A 197 12.38 4.41 -2.65
C SER A 197 12.35 3.24 -3.62
N ILE A 198 11.66 2.14 -3.27
CA ILE A 198 11.50 0.98 -4.16
C ILE A 198 10.70 1.39 -5.42
N ILE A 199 9.60 2.14 -5.25
CA ILE A 199 8.79 2.63 -6.38
C ILE A 199 9.56 3.64 -7.23
N GLU A 200 10.28 4.58 -6.61
CA GLU A 200 11.06 5.60 -7.32
C GLU A 200 12.14 5.00 -8.23
N LEU A 201 12.72 3.85 -7.88
CA LEU A 201 13.68 3.12 -8.71
C LEU A 201 13.07 2.51 -9.98
N ALA A 202 11.77 2.22 -9.97
CA ALA A 202 11.07 1.57 -11.07
C ALA A 202 10.93 2.50 -12.29
N ASP A 203 10.93 1.92 -13.49
CA ASP A 203 10.48 2.59 -14.71
C ASP A 203 9.07 2.14 -15.10
N TYR A 204 8.69 0.94 -14.67
CA TYR A 204 7.36 0.40 -14.85
C TYR A 204 6.99 -0.55 -13.72
N THR A 205 5.70 -0.64 -13.43
CA THR A 205 5.20 -1.43 -12.33
C THR A 205 4.08 -2.37 -12.78
N ILE A 206 4.06 -3.58 -12.23
CA ILE A 206 3.00 -4.57 -12.48
C ILE A 206 2.52 -5.16 -11.16
N SER A 207 1.24 -5.47 -11.08
CA SER A 207 0.68 -6.32 -10.04
C SER A 207 -0.30 -7.33 -10.62
N ASN A 208 -0.74 -8.28 -9.81
CA ASN A 208 -1.79 -9.23 -10.17
C ASN A 208 -3.09 -9.01 -9.40
N ASN A 209 -3.17 -7.90 -8.65
CA ASN A 209 -4.32 -7.51 -7.86
C ASN A 209 -4.26 -6.01 -7.55
N LEU A 210 -5.43 -5.40 -7.38
CA LEU A 210 -5.56 -4.00 -6.99
C LEU A 210 -5.22 -3.83 -5.50
N GLY A 211 -4.54 -2.73 -5.19
CA GLY A 211 -4.22 -2.34 -3.82
C GLY A 211 -3.66 -0.93 -3.77
N THR A 212 -3.33 -0.46 -2.57
CA THR A 212 -2.85 0.92 -2.33
C THR A 212 -1.63 1.29 -3.19
N HIS A 213 -0.78 0.30 -3.53
CA HIS A 213 0.41 0.49 -4.36
C HIS A 213 0.11 1.08 -5.74
N VAL A 214 -1.06 0.80 -6.33
CA VAL A 214 -1.43 1.31 -7.66
C VAL A 214 -1.45 2.83 -7.67
N GLY A 215 -2.21 3.44 -6.76
CA GLY A 215 -2.25 4.90 -6.65
C GLY A 215 -0.91 5.50 -6.22
N TYR A 216 -0.11 4.80 -5.41
CA TYR A 216 1.26 5.25 -5.11
C TYR A 216 2.17 5.27 -6.32
N CYS A 217 2.10 4.26 -7.18
CA CYS A 217 2.87 4.21 -8.43
C CYS A 217 2.49 5.39 -9.32
N ILE A 218 1.19 5.61 -9.56
CA ILE A 218 0.70 6.72 -10.38
C ILE A 218 1.08 8.08 -9.78
N TYR A 219 0.92 8.24 -8.46
CA TYR A 219 1.31 9.46 -7.75
C TYR A 219 2.80 9.78 -7.91
N LEU A 220 3.67 8.77 -7.85
CA LEU A 220 5.12 8.89 -8.03
C LEU A 220 5.55 8.89 -9.52
N GLY A 221 4.62 9.02 -10.45
CA GLY A 221 4.90 9.10 -11.88
C GLY A 221 5.36 7.79 -12.51
N LYS A 222 5.00 6.64 -11.91
CA LYS A 222 5.35 5.30 -12.40
C LYS A 222 4.12 4.64 -13.03
N PRO A 223 4.12 4.34 -14.35
CA PRO A 223 3.02 3.64 -14.98
C PRO A 223 2.82 2.24 -14.37
N HIS A 224 1.57 1.78 -14.33
CA HIS A 224 1.17 0.55 -13.67
C HIS A 224 0.26 -0.30 -14.55
N TYR A 225 0.42 -1.62 -14.48
CA TYR A 225 -0.44 -2.62 -15.11
C TYR A 225 -0.89 -3.66 -14.09
N ILE A 226 -2.17 -4.04 -14.14
CA ILE A 226 -2.75 -5.10 -13.33
C ILE A 226 -3.03 -6.29 -14.25
N PHE A 227 -2.22 -7.34 -14.11
CA PHE A 227 -2.50 -8.64 -14.70
C PHE A 227 -3.68 -9.28 -13.96
N ARG A 228 -4.87 -9.20 -14.54
CA ARG A 228 -6.09 -9.74 -13.97
C ARG A 228 -5.98 -11.27 -13.84
N GLN A 229 -6.04 -11.75 -12.61
CA GLN A 229 -6.17 -13.18 -12.34
C GLN A 229 -7.03 -13.40 -11.10
N LYS A 230 -7.54 -14.62 -10.96
CA LYS A 230 -8.26 -15.03 -9.76
C LYS A 230 -7.28 -15.13 -8.59
N VAL A 231 -7.52 -14.34 -7.54
CA VAL A 231 -6.80 -14.40 -6.27
C VAL A 231 -7.78 -14.86 -5.20
N GLU A 232 -7.43 -15.92 -4.49
CA GLU A 232 -8.24 -16.48 -3.41
C GLU A 232 -7.59 -16.22 -2.04
N SER A 233 -8.41 -15.97 -1.02
CA SER A 233 -7.94 -15.86 0.37
C SER A 233 -7.98 -17.22 1.05
N CYS A 234 -6.83 -17.70 1.53
CA CYS A 234 -6.72 -18.95 2.28
C CYS A 234 -6.59 -18.64 3.77
N TYR A 235 -7.70 -18.69 4.51
CA TYR A 235 -7.72 -18.40 5.94
C TYR A 235 -7.05 -19.50 6.77
N LYS A 236 -6.23 -19.11 7.76
CA LYS A 236 -5.52 -20.05 8.64
C LYS A 236 -6.46 -20.88 9.52
N ASN A 237 -7.66 -20.38 9.83
CA ASN A 237 -8.70 -21.12 10.52
C ASN A 237 -10.10 -20.53 10.29
N LYS A 238 -11.14 -21.34 10.59
CA LYS A 238 -12.56 -20.98 10.44
C LYS A 238 -13.02 -19.80 11.30
N ILE A 239 -12.32 -19.50 12.40
CA ILE A 239 -12.67 -18.38 13.29
C ILE A 239 -12.29 -17.06 12.61
N VAL A 240 -11.09 -16.99 12.03
CA VAL A 240 -10.62 -15.83 11.26
C VAL A 240 -11.51 -15.63 10.04
N GLU A 241 -11.80 -16.70 9.29
CA GLU A 241 -12.73 -16.67 8.16
C GLU A 241 -14.09 -16.10 8.57
N LYS A 242 -14.73 -16.65 9.62
CA LYS A 242 -16.03 -16.17 10.09
C LYS A 242 -15.97 -14.71 10.56
N HIS A 243 -14.90 -14.30 11.22
CA HIS A 243 -14.74 -12.92 11.68
C HIS A 243 -14.64 -11.94 10.51
N VAL A 244 -13.84 -12.26 9.49
CA VAL A 244 -13.69 -11.45 8.28
C VAL A 244 -15.02 -11.41 7.52
N LEU A 245 -15.64 -12.56 7.27
CA LEU A 245 -16.91 -12.62 6.52
C LEU A 245 -18.07 -11.94 7.25
N SER A 246 -18.11 -11.99 8.59
CA SER A 246 -19.16 -11.33 9.38
C SER A 246 -18.98 -9.82 9.55
N SER A 247 -17.85 -9.27 9.08
CA SER A 247 -17.55 -7.84 9.18
C SER A 247 -18.13 -7.00 8.03
N CYS A 248 -18.61 -7.65 6.98
CA CYS A 248 -19.18 -7.01 5.78
C CYS A 248 -20.64 -7.42 5.58
N THR A 249 -21.48 -6.47 5.15
CA THR A 249 -22.80 -6.77 4.62
C THR A 249 -22.72 -7.13 3.13
N GLU A 250 -23.80 -7.68 2.57
CA GLU A 250 -23.92 -7.91 1.12
C GLU A 250 -23.75 -6.61 0.32
N ASP A 251 -24.28 -5.49 0.83
CA ASP A 251 -24.12 -4.16 0.25
C ASP A 251 -22.65 -3.69 0.26
N ASN A 252 -21.90 -3.99 1.34
CA ASN A 252 -20.47 -3.71 1.38
C ASN A 252 -19.70 -4.51 0.33
N GLU A 253 -20.03 -5.79 0.16
CA GLU A 253 -19.40 -6.65 -0.84
C GLU A 253 -19.72 -6.17 -2.26
N ASN A 254 -20.98 -5.87 -2.56
CA ASN A 254 -21.38 -5.40 -3.88
C ASN A 254 -20.72 -4.07 -4.26
N THR A 255 -20.65 -3.12 -3.32
CA THR A 255 -19.98 -1.84 -3.57
C THR A 255 -18.47 -2.03 -3.72
N TYR A 256 -17.86 -2.89 -2.90
CA TYR A 256 -16.45 -3.24 -3.01
C TYR A 256 -16.11 -3.83 -4.39
N GLN A 257 -16.86 -4.84 -4.85
CA GLN A 257 -16.65 -5.47 -6.15
C GLN A 257 -16.87 -4.48 -7.30
N SER A 258 -17.90 -3.64 -7.22
CA SER A 258 -18.17 -2.62 -8.23
C SER A 258 -17.02 -1.62 -8.35
N GLU A 259 -16.49 -1.15 -7.23
CA GLU A 259 -15.39 -0.17 -7.23
C GLU A 259 -14.05 -0.79 -7.60
N LEU A 260 -13.80 -2.04 -7.19
CA LEU A 260 -12.66 -2.80 -7.69
C LEU A 260 -12.71 -2.87 -9.21
N GLU A 261 -13.83 -3.30 -9.79
CA GLU A 261 -13.95 -3.44 -11.24
C GLU A 261 -13.81 -2.10 -11.97
N GLU A 262 -14.45 -1.05 -11.43
CA GLU A 262 -14.31 0.33 -11.93
C GLU A 262 -12.83 0.72 -12.06
N VAL A 263 -12.06 0.63 -10.97
CA VAL A 263 -10.66 1.06 -10.96
C VAL A 263 -9.80 0.18 -11.86
N CYS A 264 -9.99 -1.13 -11.74
CA CYS A 264 -9.10 -2.12 -12.31
C CYS A 264 -9.26 -2.17 -13.85
N SER A 265 -10.41 -1.74 -14.41
CA SER A 265 -10.64 -1.53 -15.85
C SER A 265 -9.74 -0.47 -16.50
N TYR A 266 -9.16 0.46 -15.72
CA TYR A 266 -8.21 1.46 -16.23
C TYR A 266 -6.75 0.97 -16.21
N PHE A 267 -6.49 -0.20 -15.62
CA PHE A 267 -5.14 -0.73 -15.43
C PHE A 267 -4.97 -2.15 -15.97
N ASP A 268 -5.98 -2.77 -16.57
CA ASP A 268 -5.92 -4.15 -17.08
C ASP A 268 -5.29 -4.28 -18.48
N SER A 269 -4.71 -3.18 -18.98
CA SER A 269 -3.99 -3.12 -20.25
C SER A 269 -2.53 -2.69 -20.03
N ASP A 270 -1.62 -3.34 -20.77
CA ASP A 270 -0.17 -3.10 -20.72
C ASP A 270 0.23 -1.76 -21.39
N ILE A 271 -0.17 -0.65 -20.77
CA ILE A 271 0.12 0.71 -21.22
C ILE A 271 1.34 1.25 -20.45
N ARG A 272 2.41 1.59 -21.17
CA ARG A 272 3.71 2.02 -20.59
C ARG A 272 3.80 3.50 -20.22
N LEU A 273 2.66 4.17 -20.13
CA LEU A 273 2.52 5.60 -19.82
C LEU A 273 1.32 5.78 -18.91
N ILE A 274 1.34 6.84 -18.10
CA ILE A 274 0.19 7.19 -17.25
C ILE A 274 -0.83 7.97 -18.08
N THR A 275 -2.02 7.40 -18.29
CA THR A 275 -3.08 8.06 -19.06
C THR A 275 -3.81 9.12 -18.22
N PRO A 276 -4.48 10.10 -18.86
CA PRO A 276 -5.35 11.04 -18.16
C PRO A 276 -6.47 10.35 -17.36
N GLU A 277 -7.01 9.25 -17.88
CA GLU A 277 -8.07 8.46 -17.24
C GLU A 277 -7.55 7.76 -15.98
N GLN A 278 -6.34 7.19 -16.05
CA GLN A 278 -5.66 6.63 -14.87
C GLN A 278 -5.39 7.69 -13.80
N LYS A 279 -5.00 8.91 -14.18
CA LYS A 279 -4.85 10.01 -13.21
C LYS A 279 -6.19 10.39 -12.58
N LYS A 280 -7.26 10.43 -13.38
CA LYS A 280 -8.61 10.78 -12.91
C LYS A 280 -9.15 9.75 -11.92
N ILE A 281 -9.00 8.45 -12.21
CA ILE A 281 -9.48 7.42 -11.28
C ILE A 281 -8.63 7.35 -10.01
N VAL A 282 -7.31 7.59 -10.11
CA VAL A 282 -6.47 7.69 -8.91
C VAL A 282 -6.80 8.94 -8.09
N GLU A 283 -7.14 10.06 -8.72
CA GLU A 283 -7.67 11.23 -8.00
C GLU A 283 -8.92 10.89 -7.19
N GLU A 284 -9.87 10.18 -7.79
CA GLU A 284 -11.16 9.84 -7.14
C GLU A 284 -10.99 8.95 -5.90
N PHE A 285 -10.08 7.97 -5.96
CA PHE A 285 -9.89 6.99 -4.88
C PHE A 285 -8.76 7.35 -3.91
N TRP A 286 -7.62 7.81 -4.43
CA TRP A 286 -6.44 8.17 -3.62
C TRP A 286 -6.36 9.64 -3.26
N GLY A 287 -7.06 10.55 -3.96
CA GLY A 287 -7.12 11.98 -3.61
C GLY A 287 -5.80 12.71 -3.81
N ILE A 288 -5.19 12.65 -5.00
CA ILE A 288 -3.90 13.31 -5.28
C ILE A 288 -3.98 14.82 -4.98
N SER A 289 -5.10 15.47 -5.26
CA SER A 289 -5.32 16.91 -4.99
C SER A 289 -5.45 17.25 -3.50
N TYR A 290 -5.62 16.26 -2.63
CA TYR A 290 -5.74 16.44 -1.18
C TYR A 290 -4.39 16.46 -0.45
N VAL A 291 -3.28 16.29 -1.16
CA VAL A 291 -1.94 16.36 -0.55
C VAL A 291 -1.73 17.70 0.15
N LYS A 292 -1.15 17.64 1.35
CA LYS A 292 -0.96 18.79 2.21
C LYS A 292 0.53 19.15 2.31
N THR A 293 0.82 20.45 2.32
CA THR A 293 2.11 20.95 2.79
C THR A 293 2.31 20.60 4.28
N PRO A 294 3.55 20.65 4.80
CA PRO A 294 3.81 20.42 6.23
C PRO A 294 2.94 21.28 7.15
N LEU A 295 2.75 22.56 6.80
CA LEU A 295 1.97 23.50 7.61
C LEU A 295 0.47 23.20 7.54
N GLU A 296 -0.07 22.91 6.36
CA GLU A 296 -1.48 22.52 6.22
C GLU A 296 -1.79 21.24 6.99
N LEU A 297 -0.94 20.21 6.86
CA LEU A 297 -1.13 18.96 7.59
C LEU A 297 -1.05 19.17 9.11
N ARG A 298 -0.10 20.00 9.57
CA ARG A 298 0.03 20.37 10.98
C ARG A 298 -1.21 21.05 11.54
N ASN A 299 -1.90 21.85 10.74
CA ASN A 299 -3.11 22.56 11.17
C ASN A 299 -4.34 21.65 11.22
N GLU A 300 -4.34 20.54 10.48
CA GLU A 300 -5.44 19.56 10.48
C GLU A 300 -5.23 18.45 11.53
N LEU A 301 -3.97 18.11 11.84
CA LEU A 301 -3.64 17.04 12.78
C LEU A 301 -3.35 17.55 14.19
N MET A 302 -3.91 16.86 15.19
CA MET A 302 -3.64 17.10 16.61
C MET A 302 -3.02 15.87 17.27
N VAL A 303 -2.16 16.09 18.28
CA VAL A 303 -1.62 15.02 19.12
C VAL A 303 -2.11 15.15 20.57
N ILE A 304 -2.37 14.02 21.21
CA ILE A 304 -2.86 13.87 22.59
C ILE A 304 -1.86 13.10 23.45
#